data_AF-A0A3Q0IY67-F1
#
_entry.id   AF-A0A3Q0IY67-F1
#
_cell.length_a   1.000
_cell.length_b   1.000
_cell.length_c   1.000
_cell.angle_alpha   90.00
_cell.angle_beta   90.00
_cell.angle_gamma   90.00
#
_symmetry.space_group_name_H-M   'P 1'
#
loop_
_entity.id
_entity.type
_entity.pdbx_description
1 polymer ?
#
loop_
_entity_poly.entity_id
_entity_poly.type
_entity_poly.pdbx_seq_one_letter_code
_entity_poly.pdbx_strand_id
1 'polypeptide(L)'
;RGHISPLNSTLTRSESEFKTSGVSTTNSSRGPSPLTIGMSDTIPLAVAFHEIIHSYFRGTDETRCQVKMSGDMMLSFPAGIVSILTSNPSPAQLKFKVSNISHIENMLPNKQLINM
;
A
#
# COMPACT_ATOMS: atom_id res chain seq x y z
N ARG A 1 9.36 36.18 -57.55
CA ARG A 1 9.37 34.96 -58.37
C ARG A 1 10.02 33.85 -57.56
N GLY A 2 9.24 33.09 -56.80
CA GLY A 2 9.69 31.91 -56.06
C GLY A 2 8.67 30.80 -56.33
N HIS A 3 9.13 29.77 -57.02
CA HIS A 3 8.36 28.76 -57.74
C HIS A 3 7.83 27.66 -56.79
N ILE A 4 6.63 27.15 -57.07
CA ILE A 4 5.92 26.13 -56.27
C ILE A 4 6.12 24.74 -56.93
N SER A 5 6.25 23.71 -56.07
CA SER A 5 5.94 22.27 -56.28
C SER A 5 6.94 21.41 -57.09
N PRO A 6 6.80 20.06 -57.03
CA PRO A 6 7.20 19.18 -55.93
C PRO A 6 8.16 18.07 -56.44
N LEU A 7 8.90 17.39 -55.56
CA LEU A 7 9.49 16.09 -55.93
C LEU A 7 8.97 15.00 -54.99
N ASN A 8 8.01 14.23 -55.54
CA ASN A 8 7.79 12.85 -55.17
C ASN A 8 9.02 12.04 -55.59
N SER A 9 9.69 11.39 -54.65
CA SER A 9 10.35 10.13 -54.95
C SER A 9 9.47 9.02 -54.40
N THR A 10 8.76 8.37 -55.32
CA THR A 10 8.22 7.03 -55.15
C THR A 10 9.36 6.12 -54.71
N LEU A 11 9.16 5.30 -53.67
CA LEU A 11 9.64 3.93 -53.58
C LEU A 11 8.92 3.23 -52.42
N THR A 12 7.83 2.57 -52.80
CA THR A 12 7.33 1.29 -52.27
C THR A 12 7.64 0.94 -50.81
N ARG A 13 6.60 1.14 -50.00
CA ARG A 13 6.31 0.52 -48.71
C ARG A 13 6.67 -0.98 -48.69
N SER A 14 7.54 -1.37 -47.77
CA SER A 14 7.52 -2.70 -47.15
C SER A 14 7.46 -2.46 -45.63
N GLU A 15 6.30 -2.77 -45.05
CA GLU A 15 6.07 -2.69 -43.61
C GLU A 15 6.91 -3.75 -42.89
N SER A 16 7.68 -3.32 -41.91
CA SER A 16 8.16 -4.15 -40.82
C SER A 16 8.23 -3.26 -39.59
N GLU A 17 7.19 -3.36 -38.75
CA GLU A 17 7.03 -2.58 -37.52
C GLU A 17 8.12 -2.92 -36.51
N PHE A 18 8.95 -1.93 -36.20
CA PHE A 18 9.68 -1.85 -34.94
C PHE A 18 9.80 -0.38 -34.56
N LYS A 19 9.16 0.03 -33.45
CA LYS A 19 9.38 1.35 -32.85
C LYS A 19 10.00 1.23 -31.46
N THR A 20 11.29 1.48 -31.48
CA THR A 20 12.22 1.81 -30.41
C THR A 20 11.83 3.10 -29.67
N SER A 21 12.13 3.08 -28.38
CA SER A 21 12.53 4.14 -27.47
C SER A 21 12.85 5.53 -28.05
N GLY A 22 12.39 6.58 -27.37
CA GLY A 22 12.85 7.96 -27.54
C GLY A 22 12.58 8.81 -26.30
N VAL A 23 13.64 9.38 -25.73
CA VAL A 23 13.73 10.11 -24.46
C VAL A 23 13.25 11.57 -24.61
N SER A 24 12.39 12.07 -23.70
CA SER A 24 12.52 13.39 -23.04
C SER A 24 11.47 13.61 -21.94
N THR A 25 11.97 13.76 -20.71
CA THR A 25 11.50 14.67 -19.62
C THR A 25 10.05 14.65 -19.15
N THR A 26 9.92 14.33 -17.85
CA THR A 26 8.84 14.65 -16.88
C THR A 26 7.61 13.73 -16.86
N ASN A 27 7.34 13.20 -15.66
CA ASN A 27 6.12 12.49 -15.25
C ASN A 27 5.94 11.03 -15.70
N SER A 28 7.02 10.26 -15.89
CA SER A 28 6.91 8.83 -15.58
C SER A 28 6.86 8.70 -14.06
N SER A 29 5.66 8.97 -13.52
CA SER A 29 5.22 8.46 -12.25
C SER A 29 5.61 6.99 -12.26
N ARG A 30 6.68 6.67 -11.53
CA ARG A 30 6.91 5.33 -11.04
C ARG A 30 5.67 5.05 -10.21
N GLY A 31 4.64 4.52 -10.86
CA GLY A 31 3.48 3.97 -10.20
C GLY A 31 3.96 3.06 -9.07
N PRO A 32 3.13 2.86 -8.02
CA PRO A 32 3.52 2.11 -6.83
C PRO A 32 4.22 0.84 -7.30
N SER A 33 5.49 0.67 -6.91
CA SER A 33 6.36 -0.36 -7.48
C SER A 33 5.60 -1.67 -7.59
N PRO A 34 5.56 -2.32 -8.78
CA PRO A 34 4.95 -3.62 -8.88
C PRO A 34 5.73 -4.49 -7.91
N LEU A 35 5.04 -5.04 -6.92
CA LEU A 35 5.58 -6.16 -6.18
C LEU A 35 5.91 -7.22 -7.22
N THR A 36 7.19 -7.33 -7.58
CA THR A 36 7.71 -8.53 -8.23
C THR A 36 7.74 -9.60 -7.15
N ILE A 37 6.56 -10.09 -6.79
CA ILE A 37 6.41 -11.37 -6.08
C ILE A 37 6.82 -12.41 -7.12
N GLY A 38 8.13 -12.62 -7.23
CA GLY A 38 8.65 -13.86 -7.77
C GLY A 38 8.29 -14.93 -6.75
N MET A 39 7.18 -15.64 -6.99
CA MET A 39 6.89 -16.96 -6.41
C MET A 39 7.16 -17.11 -4.89
N SER A 40 7.01 -16.06 -4.10
CA SER A 40 7.16 -16.15 -2.65
C SER A 40 5.80 -16.48 -2.05
N ASP A 41 5.68 -17.65 -1.43
CA ASP A 41 4.45 -18.11 -0.74
C ASP A 41 4.07 -17.23 0.48
N THR A 42 4.87 -16.19 0.76
CA THR A 42 4.70 -15.28 1.88
C THR A 42 4.24 -13.90 1.41
N ILE A 43 3.17 -13.39 2.02
CA ILE A 43 2.62 -12.06 1.76
C ILE A 43 3.21 -11.08 2.80
N PRO A 44 3.91 -10.02 2.39
CA PRO A 44 4.38 -9.01 3.34
C PRO A 44 3.18 -8.24 3.90
N LEU A 45 3.12 -8.10 5.21
CA LEU A 45 2.10 -7.33 5.92
C LEU A 45 2.77 -6.26 6.77
N ALA A 46 2.18 -5.07 6.80
CA ALA A 46 2.58 -4.03 7.74
C ALA A 46 1.57 -3.94 8.88
N VAL A 47 2.07 -3.76 10.10
CA VAL A 47 1.26 -3.59 11.30
C VAL A 47 1.66 -2.28 11.97
N ALA A 48 0.67 -1.51 12.42
CA ALA A 48 0.89 -0.28 13.16
C ALA A 48 0.02 -0.26 14.43
N PHE A 49 0.59 0.24 15.51
CA PHE A 49 -0.11 0.59 16.73
C PHE A 49 -0.15 2.11 16.82
N HIS A 50 -1.34 2.67 16.93
CA HIS A 50 -1.54 4.10 17.16
C HIS A 50 -2.10 4.26 18.56
N GLU A 51 -1.36 4.92 19.44
CA GLU A 51 -1.78 5.21 20.81
C GLU A 51 -1.96 6.71 21.01
N ILE A 52 -3.01 7.07 21.74
CA ILE A 52 -3.37 8.43 22.10
C ILE A 52 -3.45 8.49 23.62
N ILE A 53 -2.70 9.42 24.19
CA ILE A 53 -2.66 9.66 25.64
C ILE A 53 -3.34 11.00 25.91
N HIS A 54 -4.44 10.95 26.64
CA HIS A 54 -5.09 12.12 27.20
C HIS A 54 -4.62 12.30 28.64
N SER A 55 -4.05 13.46 28.94
CA SER A 55 -3.59 13.81 30.28
C SER A 55 -4.22 15.13 30.72
N TYR A 56 -4.77 15.15 31.93
CA TYR A 56 -5.29 16.34 32.58
C TYR A 56 -4.49 16.61 33.86
N PHE A 57 -3.94 17.82 33.97
CA PHE A 57 -3.15 18.27 35.11
C PHE A 57 -3.90 19.37 35.88
N ARG A 58 -3.98 19.25 37.21
CA ARG A 58 -4.59 20.25 38.08
C ARG A 58 -3.53 20.95 38.93
N GLY A 59 -3.00 22.07 38.42
CA GLY A 59 -1.92 22.81 39.09
C GLY A 59 -0.64 21.99 39.16
N THR A 60 0.07 22.05 40.29
CA THR A 60 1.36 21.37 40.51
C THR A 60 1.26 20.07 41.31
N ASP A 61 0.06 19.64 41.70
CA ASP A 61 -0.16 18.41 42.47
C ASP A 61 -0.25 17.20 41.54
N GLU A 62 0.84 16.45 41.46
CA GLU A 62 1.01 15.27 40.60
C GLU A 62 -0.03 14.16 40.90
N THR A 63 -0.48 14.06 42.15
CA THR A 63 -1.44 13.01 42.56
C THR A 63 -2.82 13.19 41.94
N ARG A 64 -3.12 14.38 41.39
CA ARG A 64 -4.37 14.72 40.73
C ARG A 64 -4.30 14.64 39.22
N CYS A 65 -3.17 14.19 38.66
CA CYS A 65 -3.05 13.93 37.23
C CYS A 65 -4.02 12.80 36.85
N GLN A 66 -4.88 13.06 35.86
CA GLN A 66 -5.76 12.05 35.29
C GLN A 66 -5.27 11.69 33.91
N VAL A 67 -5.09 10.39 33.67
CA VAL A 67 -4.61 9.87 32.38
C VAL A 67 -5.64 8.90 31.83
N LYS A 68 -5.94 9.04 30.54
CA LYS A 68 -6.72 8.08 29.76
C LYS A 68 -5.96 7.76 28.49
N MET A 69 -5.72 6.46 28.26
CA MET A 69 -5.08 5.98 27.05
C MET A 69 -6.11 5.25 26.18
N SER A 70 -6.03 5.46 24.87
CA SER A 70 -6.78 4.71 23.87
C SER A 70 -5.89 4.48 22.67
N GLY A 71 -6.18 3.47 21.86
CA GLY A 71 -5.41 3.22 20.66
C GLY A 71 -6.03 2.20 19.75
N ASP A 72 -5.47 2.12 18.54
CA ASP A 72 -5.91 1.24 17.47
C ASP A 72 -4.74 0.39 16.95
N MET A 73 -5.04 -0.83 16.55
CA MET A 73 -4.13 -1.70 15.80
C MET A 73 -4.60 -1.75 14.35
N MET A 74 -3.70 -1.41 13.41
CA MET A 74 -3.97 -1.43 11.98
C MET A 74 -3.11 -2.48 11.29
N LEU A 75 -3.72 -3.25 10.38
CA LEU A 75 -3.02 -4.15 9.47
C LEU A 75 -3.16 -3.61 8.04
N SER A 76 -2.05 -3.49 7.33
CA SER A 76 -2.01 -3.01 5.95
C SER A 76 -1.50 -4.10 5.02
N PHE A 77 -2.21 -4.27 3.92
CA PHE A 77 -1.91 -5.22 2.87
C PHE A 77 -1.34 -4.51 1.64
N PRO A 78 -0.44 -5.14 0.89
CA PRO A 78 0.06 -4.60 -0.36
C PRO A 78 -1.06 -4.49 -1.40
N ALA A 79 -0.93 -3.58 -2.36
CA ALA A 79 -1.94 -3.33 -3.39
C ALA A 79 -2.34 -4.58 -4.20
N GLY A 80 -1.43 -5.56 -4.34
CA GLY A 80 -1.69 -6.82 -5.06
C GLY A 80 -2.42 -7.91 -4.29
N ILE A 81 -2.78 -7.68 -3.01
CA ILE A 81 -3.33 -8.73 -2.14
C ILE A 81 -4.60 -9.38 -2.70
N VAL A 82 -5.47 -8.57 -3.32
CA VAL A 82 -6.77 -9.05 -3.81
C VAL A 82 -6.55 -10.13 -4.86
N SER A 83 -5.65 -9.91 -5.82
CA SER A 83 -5.33 -10.90 -6.86
C SER A 83 -4.78 -12.20 -6.28
N ILE A 84 -4.01 -12.13 -5.20
CA ILE A 84 -3.43 -13.30 -4.55
C ILE A 84 -4.52 -14.10 -3.82
N LEU A 85 -5.41 -13.42 -3.10
CA LEU A 85 -6.50 -14.07 -2.36
C LEU A 85 -7.58 -14.65 -3.27
N THR A 86 -7.84 -14.05 -4.44
CA THR A 86 -8.87 -14.53 -5.37
C THR A 86 -8.36 -15.61 -6.33
N SER A 87 -7.05 -15.67 -6.60
CA SER A 87 -6.45 -16.69 -7.45
C SER A 87 -6.24 -18.03 -6.74
N ASN A 88 -6.28 -18.05 -5.41
CA ASN A 88 -6.20 -19.26 -4.60
C ASN A 88 -7.54 -19.50 -3.86
N PRO A 89 -8.30 -20.57 -4.18
CA PRO A 89 -9.57 -20.88 -3.51
C PRO A 89 -9.40 -21.26 -2.02
N SER A 90 -8.17 -21.55 -1.57
CA SER A 90 -7.84 -21.83 -0.17
C SER A 90 -6.60 -21.03 0.26
N PRO A 91 -6.75 -19.71 0.51
CA PRO A 91 -5.64 -18.89 0.94
C PRO A 91 -5.20 -19.28 2.37
N ALA A 92 -3.91 -19.09 2.66
CA ALA A 92 -3.38 -19.31 4.00
C ALA A 92 -4.10 -18.39 5.02
N GLN A 93 -4.46 -18.95 6.17
CA GLN A 93 -5.10 -18.19 7.25
C GLN A 93 -4.10 -17.26 7.94
N LEU A 94 -4.42 -15.97 8.01
CA LEU A 94 -3.65 -15.01 8.80
C LEU A 94 -3.92 -15.22 10.29
N LYS A 95 -2.87 -15.52 11.06
CA LYS A 95 -2.92 -15.66 12.51
C LYS A 95 -1.87 -14.75 13.14
N PHE A 96 -2.24 -14.08 14.22
CA PHE A 96 -1.32 -13.23 14.98
C PHE A 96 -1.69 -13.28 16.46
N LYS A 97 -0.75 -12.86 17.32
CA LYS A 97 -0.95 -12.74 18.76
C LYS A 97 -0.56 -11.32 19.17
N VAL A 98 -1.47 -10.62 19.84
CA VAL A 98 -1.15 -9.38 20.55
C VAL A 98 -0.59 -9.78 21.91
N SER A 99 0.62 -9.31 22.24
CA SER A 99 1.27 -9.58 23.52
C SER A 99 1.04 -8.42 24.48
N ASN A 100 1.26 -8.65 25.78
CA ASN A 100 1.12 -7.63 26.83
C ASN A 100 -0.27 -6.98 26.94
N ILE A 101 -1.33 -7.70 26.53
CA ILE A 101 -2.72 -7.22 26.61
C ILE A 101 -3.26 -7.12 28.04
N SER A 102 -2.51 -7.57 29.06
CA SER A 102 -2.90 -7.50 30.47
C SER A 102 -3.10 -6.06 30.98
N HIS A 103 -2.52 -5.08 30.29
CA HIS A 103 -2.65 -3.66 30.61
C HIS A 103 -3.77 -2.96 29.81
N ILE A 104 -4.45 -3.67 28.91
CA ILE A 104 -5.54 -3.15 28.10
C ILE A 104 -6.86 -3.48 28.80
N GLU A 105 -7.55 -2.46 29.30
CA GLU A 105 -8.82 -2.64 30.00
C GLU A 105 -9.95 -3.11 29.07
N ASN A 106 -10.01 -2.55 27.86
CA ASN A 106 -11.08 -2.82 26.91
C ASN A 106 -10.49 -3.02 25.50
N MET A 107 -10.71 -4.20 24.92
CA MET A 107 -10.31 -4.52 23.55
C MET A 107 -11.53 -4.83 22.69
N LEU A 108 -11.65 -4.13 21.56
CA LEU A 108 -12.78 -4.27 20.64
C LEU A 108 -12.28 -4.74 19.27
N PRO A 109 -12.18 -6.07 19.02
CA PRO A 109 -11.77 -6.58 17.72
C PRO A 109 -12.85 -6.33 16.66
N ASN A 110 -12.43 -6.24 15.39
CA ASN A 110 -13.36 -6.23 14.28
C ASN A 110 -14.04 -7.61 14.14
N LYS A 111 -15.28 -7.72 14.63
CA LYS A 111 -16.06 -8.98 14.66
C LYS A 111 -16.36 -9.57 13.27
N GLN A 112 -16.21 -8.80 12.20
CA GLN A 112 -16.40 -9.31 10.84
C GLN A 112 -15.15 -10.03 10.31
N LEU A 113 -13.99 -9.76 10.89
CA LEU A 113 -12.69 -10.20 10.38
C LEU A 113 -11.90 -11.06 11.37
N ILE A 114 -12.13 -10.89 12.67
CA ILE A 114 -11.37 -11.53 13.75
C ILE A 114 -12.25 -12.51 14.50
N ASN A 115 -11.78 -13.75 14.58
CA ASN A 115 -12.29 -14.75 15.52
C ASN A 115 -11.33 -14.81 16.72
N MET A 116 -11.87 -14.72 17.94
CA MET A 116 -11.12 -14.69 19.21
C MET A 116 -11.09 -16.06 19.86
#